data_AF-A0A0N1H422-F1
#
_entry.id   AF-A0A0N1H422-F1
#
_cell.length_a   1.000
_cell.length_b   1.000
_cell.length_c   1.000
_cell.angle_alpha   90.00
_cell.angle_beta   90.00
_cell.angle_gamma   90.00
#
_symmetry.space_group_name_H-M   'P 1'
#
loop_
_entity.id
_entity.type
_entity.pdbx_description
1 polymer ?
#
loop_
_entity_poly.entity_id
_entity_poly.type
_entity_poly.pdbx_seq_one_letter_code
_entity_poly.pdbx_strand_id
1 'polypeptide(L)'
;MVGSYALHQRLHELPEREAGMVKLLCNDLDIPLGVIAPLRMDDPIIQKLGQETLARSSVDGTLAMLVNGGKLQEEISRLATEADLPLMGSSANMTGKGTKSLVEEIEPEIIAAADIIIDYGKRKYSVPRTSTTMINFKNMELIRFGACYDVVKYTMQRYYGIEYPEDPGKEALFSGHRGEQANQY
;
A
#
# COMPACT_ATOMS: atom_id res chain seq x y z
N MET A 1 4.01 -3.17 4.45
CA MET A 1 3.28 -3.68 5.63
C MET A 1 1.78 -3.72 5.32
N VAL A 2 1.11 -4.79 5.76
CA VAL A 2 -0.34 -4.91 5.72
C VAL A 2 -0.88 -4.13 6.92
N GLY A 3 -1.66 -3.09 6.66
CA GLY A 3 -2.04 -2.14 7.69
C GLY A 3 -3.53 -1.92 7.83
N SER A 4 -3.82 -1.01 8.75
CA SER A 4 -5.12 -0.42 9.05
C SER A 4 -4.94 1.07 9.25
N TYR A 5 -6.02 1.84 9.24
CA TYR A 5 -5.93 3.26 9.56
C TYR A 5 -5.40 3.49 10.98
N ALA A 6 -5.81 2.68 11.95
CA ALA A 6 -5.32 2.76 13.33
C ALA A 6 -3.82 2.46 13.42
N LEU A 7 -3.33 1.41 12.75
CA LEU A 7 -1.90 1.09 12.74
C LEU A 7 -1.07 2.18 12.06
N HIS A 8 -1.61 2.77 10.98
CA HIS A 8 -1.01 3.93 10.34
C HIS A 8 -0.82 5.09 11.34
N GLN A 9 -1.85 5.46 12.09
CA GLN A 9 -1.75 6.53 13.10
C GLN A 9 -0.80 6.19 14.26
N ARG A 10 -0.67 4.91 14.60
CA ARG A 10 0.26 4.44 15.64
C ARG A 10 1.72 4.57 15.19
N LEU A 11 2.02 4.13 13.96
CA LEU A 11 3.39 3.93 13.50
C LEU A 11 3.94 5.05 12.64
N HIS A 12 3.13 5.71 11.80
CA HIS A 12 3.62 6.77 10.93
C HIS A 12 3.64 8.12 11.64
N GLU A 13 4.72 8.86 11.44
CA GLU A 13 4.89 10.21 11.96
C GLU A 13 4.57 11.22 10.86
N LEU A 14 3.32 11.68 10.84
CA LEU A 14 2.83 12.68 9.90
C LEU A 14 2.36 13.94 10.62
N PRO A 15 2.62 15.14 10.08
CA PRO A 15 1.94 16.35 10.52
C PRO A 15 0.43 16.25 10.29
N GLU A 16 -0.34 17.09 10.99
CA GLU A 16 -1.81 17.05 10.97
C GLU A 16 -2.40 17.19 9.56
N ARG A 17 -1.78 18.02 8.71
CA ARG A 17 -2.22 18.22 7.32
C ARG A 17 -2.16 16.91 6.53
N GLU A 18 -1.03 16.23 6.55
CA GLU A 18 -0.79 14.98 5.82
C GLU A 18 -1.58 13.81 6.42
N ALA A 19 -1.68 13.73 7.75
CA ALA A 19 -2.55 12.76 8.41
C ALA A 19 -4.03 12.96 8.04
N GLY A 20 -4.46 14.22 7.89
CA GLY A 20 -5.79 14.58 7.40
C GLY A 20 -6.04 14.14 5.96
N MET A 21 -5.04 14.18 5.08
CA MET A 21 -5.15 13.65 3.71
C MET A 21 -5.40 12.14 3.71
N VAL A 22 -4.64 11.40 4.52
CA VAL A 22 -4.82 9.94 4.63
C VAL A 22 -6.21 9.62 5.18
N LYS A 23 -6.68 10.36 6.19
CA LYS A 23 -8.05 10.21 6.72
C LYS A 23 -9.10 10.44 5.64
N LEU A 24 -8.99 11.54 4.89
CA LEU A 24 -9.95 11.88 3.85
C LEU A 24 -10.04 10.76 2.81
N LEU A 25 -8.89 10.30 2.31
CA LEU A 25 -8.84 9.26 1.28
C LEU A 25 -9.31 7.90 1.82
N CYS A 26 -8.79 7.47 2.97
CA CYS A 26 -9.00 6.11 3.45
C CYS A 26 -10.31 5.93 4.21
N ASN A 27 -10.71 6.89 5.05
CA ASN A 27 -11.88 6.74 5.92
C ASN A 27 -13.12 7.46 5.38
N ASP A 28 -12.95 8.68 4.87
CA ASP A 28 -14.10 9.49 4.44
C ASP A 28 -14.55 9.11 3.01
N LEU A 29 -13.60 8.75 2.14
CA LEU A 29 -13.88 8.31 0.76
C LEU A 29 -13.84 6.79 0.56
N ASP A 30 -13.42 6.02 1.56
CA ASP A 30 -13.32 4.55 1.52
C ASP A 30 -12.45 4.01 0.35
N ILE A 31 -11.27 4.63 0.16
CA ILE A 31 -10.32 4.26 -0.90
C ILE A 31 -9.04 3.64 -0.31
N PRO A 32 -8.55 2.49 -0.86
CA PRO A 32 -7.28 1.92 -0.47
C PRO A 32 -6.11 2.83 -0.89
N LEU A 33 -5.15 3.02 0.02
CA LEU A 33 -3.96 3.82 -0.26
C LEU A 33 -2.70 3.15 0.30
N GLY A 34 -1.65 3.10 -0.51
CA GLY A 34 -0.30 2.84 -0.04
C GLY A 34 0.31 4.11 0.52
N VAL A 35 0.40 4.18 1.84
CA VAL A 35 0.99 5.31 2.57
C VAL A 35 2.45 4.98 2.84
N ILE A 36 3.36 5.77 2.28
CA ILE A 36 4.79 5.72 2.64
C ILE A 36 5.08 6.95 3.49
N ALA A 37 5.58 6.75 4.71
CA ALA A 37 5.83 7.86 5.64
C ALA A 37 6.96 7.52 6.62
N PRO A 38 7.59 8.53 7.25
CA PRO A 38 8.50 8.31 8.38
C PRO A 38 7.83 7.47 9.46
N LEU A 39 8.60 6.58 10.08
CA LEU A 39 8.07 5.61 11.04
C LEU A 39 8.65 5.80 12.44
N ARG A 40 7.83 5.58 13.46
CA ARG A 40 8.23 5.57 14.88
C ARG A 40 9.06 4.32 15.16
N MET A 41 10.37 4.49 15.25
CA MET A 41 11.31 3.38 15.35
C MET A 41 11.24 2.60 16.68
N ASP A 42 10.85 3.25 17.77
CA ASP A 42 10.81 2.66 19.11
C ASP A 42 9.51 1.87 19.40
N ASP A 43 8.55 1.83 18.48
CA ASP A 43 7.33 1.06 18.66
C ASP A 43 7.61 -0.46 18.73
N PRO A 44 7.01 -1.21 19.68
CA PRO A 44 7.21 -2.66 19.82
C PRO A 44 7.02 -3.47 18.52
N ILE A 45 6.08 -3.06 17.66
CA ILE A 45 5.82 -3.74 16.38
C ILE A 45 7.02 -3.58 15.44
N ILE A 46 7.62 -2.40 15.40
CA ILE A 46 8.79 -2.11 14.57
C ILE A 46 10.02 -2.83 15.12
N GLN A 47 10.21 -2.82 16.44
CA GLN A 47 11.32 -3.53 17.08
C GLN A 47 11.28 -5.04 16.79
N LYS A 48 10.08 -5.64 16.74
CA LYS A 48 9.89 -7.07 16.43
C LYS A 48 10.11 -7.45 14.96
N LEU A 49 10.11 -6.51 14.02
CA LEU A 49 10.54 -6.82 12.63
C LEU A 49 11.99 -7.29 12.60
N GLY A 50 12.82 -6.81 13.51
CA GLY A 50 14.26 -7.00 13.46
C GLY A 50 14.92 -6.16 12.36
N GLN A 51 16.24 -6.00 12.47
CA GLN A 51 17.00 -5.10 11.59
C GLN A 51 16.96 -5.53 10.12
N GLU A 52 17.02 -6.83 9.84
CA GLU A 52 17.05 -7.34 8.46
C GLU A 52 15.74 -7.06 7.71
N THR A 53 14.61 -7.42 8.30
CA THR A 53 13.29 -7.20 7.67
C THR A 53 13.01 -5.71 7.55
N LEU A 54 13.40 -4.91 8.55
CA LEU A 54 13.25 -3.46 8.48
C LEU A 54 14.09 -2.87 7.35
N ALA A 55 15.35 -3.27 7.19
CA ALA A 55 16.22 -2.81 6.11
C ALA A 55 15.68 -3.17 4.71
N ARG A 56 14.96 -4.29 4.58
CA ARG A 56 14.30 -4.68 3.32
C ARG A 56 12.95 -4.00 3.08
N SER A 57 12.36 -3.44 4.12
CA SER A 57 10.99 -2.91 4.10
C SER A 57 10.91 -1.39 4.25
N SER A 58 12.06 -0.75 4.51
CA SER A 58 12.18 0.69 4.71
C SER A 58 13.24 1.28 3.79
N VAL A 59 12.98 2.51 3.35
CA VAL A 59 13.93 3.34 2.61
C VAL A 59 13.95 4.71 3.28
N ASP A 60 15.13 5.24 3.61
CA ASP A 60 15.31 6.56 4.23
C ASP A 60 14.42 6.83 5.47
N GLY A 61 14.28 5.80 6.32
CA GLY A 61 13.48 5.85 7.55
C GLY A 61 11.98 5.86 7.34
N THR A 62 11.50 5.51 6.13
CA THR A 62 10.08 5.42 5.81
C THR A 62 9.60 3.98 5.71
N LEU A 63 8.33 3.73 6.02
CA LEU A 63 7.68 2.43 5.84
C LEU A 63 6.51 2.56 4.88
N ALA A 64 6.39 1.63 3.93
CA ALA A 64 5.21 1.50 3.10
C ALA A 64 4.13 0.68 3.80
N MET A 65 2.94 1.24 3.98
CA MET A 65 1.79 0.58 4.58
C MET A 65 0.57 0.67 3.66
N LEU A 66 -0.11 -0.45 3.40
CA LEU A 66 -1.41 -0.44 2.75
C LEU A 66 -2.50 -0.16 3.80
N VAL A 67 -3.19 0.96 3.65
CA VAL A 67 -4.30 1.41 4.50
C VAL A 67 -5.61 1.26 3.74
N ASN A 68 -6.68 0.82 4.42
CA ASN A 68 -7.98 0.52 3.84
C ASN A 68 -7.94 -0.52 2.70
N GLY A 69 -7.26 -1.65 2.92
CA GLY A 69 -7.25 -2.78 1.98
C GLY A 69 -8.53 -3.61 1.96
N GLY A 70 -9.55 -3.21 2.72
CA GLY A 70 -10.82 -3.92 2.90
C GLY A 70 -10.96 -4.61 4.27
N LYS A 71 -12.19 -5.03 4.58
CA LYS A 71 -12.58 -5.48 5.93
C LYS A 71 -11.74 -6.63 6.50
N LEU A 72 -11.39 -7.61 5.67
CA LEU A 72 -10.52 -8.71 6.11
C LEU A 72 -9.14 -8.21 6.51
N GLN A 73 -8.55 -7.34 5.69
CA GLN A 73 -7.23 -6.78 5.97
C GLN A 73 -7.23 -5.96 7.26
N GLU A 74 -8.24 -5.10 7.42
CA GLU A 74 -8.40 -4.27 8.62
C GLU A 74 -8.48 -5.14 9.88
N GLU A 75 -9.26 -6.23 9.85
CA GLU A 75 -9.43 -7.09 11.02
C GLU A 75 -8.17 -7.90 11.34
N ILE A 76 -7.49 -8.47 10.33
CA ILE A 76 -6.22 -9.17 10.56
C ILE A 76 -5.15 -8.18 11.06
N SER A 77 -5.10 -6.97 10.51
CA SER A 77 -4.19 -5.92 10.98
C SER A 77 -4.48 -5.53 12.43
N ARG A 78 -5.75 -5.38 12.82
CA ARG A 78 -6.15 -5.10 14.21
C ARG A 78 -5.68 -6.21 15.15
N LEU A 79 -5.98 -7.47 14.84
CA LEU A 79 -5.58 -8.62 15.66
C LEU A 79 -4.06 -8.74 15.78
N ALA A 80 -3.32 -8.55 14.69
CA ALA A 80 -1.87 -8.55 14.71
C ALA A 80 -1.31 -7.39 15.56
N THR A 81 -1.91 -6.20 15.45
CA THR A 81 -1.51 -5.01 16.23
C THR A 81 -1.73 -5.22 17.72
N GLU A 82 -2.86 -5.83 18.13
CA GLU A 82 -3.16 -6.15 19.53
C GLU A 82 -2.18 -7.17 20.13
N ALA A 83 -1.63 -8.05 19.29
CA ALA A 83 -0.57 -8.98 19.67
C ALA A 83 0.85 -8.36 19.56
N ASP A 84 0.96 -7.08 19.20
CA ASP A 84 2.20 -6.42 18.81
C ASP A 84 3.00 -7.24 17.78
N LEU A 85 2.34 -7.85 16.80
CA LEU A 85 2.98 -8.64 15.74
C LEU A 85 3.03 -7.85 14.43
N PRO A 86 4.20 -7.70 13.80
CA PRO A 86 4.27 -7.08 12.49
C PRO A 86 3.66 -7.99 11.43
N LEU A 87 2.77 -7.44 10.60
CA LEU A 87 2.15 -8.15 9.49
C LEU A 87 2.73 -7.66 8.15
N MET A 88 3.60 -8.47 7.57
CA MET A 88 4.22 -8.17 6.28
C MET A 88 3.42 -8.78 5.15
N GLY A 89 3.44 -8.13 3.99
CA GLY A 89 2.71 -8.58 2.82
C GLY A 89 3.39 -8.12 1.55
N SER A 90 3.39 -9.00 0.57
CA SER A 90 3.79 -8.75 -0.81
C SER A 90 2.61 -9.08 -1.73
N SER A 91 2.67 -8.62 -2.97
CA SER A 91 1.71 -9.06 -3.97
C SER A 91 1.86 -10.57 -4.23
N ALA A 92 0.74 -11.28 -4.35
CA ALA A 92 0.70 -12.70 -4.67
C ALA A 92 0.94 -12.90 -6.19
N ASN A 93 2.18 -12.75 -6.61
CA ASN A 93 2.61 -12.97 -7.98
C ASN A 93 4.10 -13.32 -8.04
N MET A 94 4.50 -13.99 -9.11
CA MET A 94 5.92 -14.09 -9.45
C MET A 94 6.50 -12.69 -9.73
N THR A 95 7.77 -12.49 -9.41
CA THR A 95 8.46 -11.20 -9.62
C THR A 95 8.28 -10.72 -11.06
N GLY A 96 7.85 -9.47 -11.19
CA GLY A 96 7.59 -8.80 -12.46
C GLY A 96 6.36 -9.22 -13.26
N LYS A 97 5.55 -10.16 -12.76
CA LYS A 97 4.33 -10.59 -13.46
C LYS A 97 3.06 -9.81 -13.10
N GLY A 98 3.20 -8.78 -12.26
CA GLY A 98 2.13 -7.89 -11.84
C GLY A 98 1.09 -8.57 -10.95
N THR A 99 0.34 -7.75 -10.20
CA THR A 99 -0.64 -8.26 -9.22
C THR A 99 -1.92 -8.73 -9.93
N LYS A 100 -2.39 -9.93 -9.56
CA LYS A 100 -3.55 -10.61 -10.16
C LYS A 100 -4.87 -10.20 -9.55
N SER A 101 -5.97 -10.25 -10.30
CA SER A 101 -7.29 -9.82 -9.82
C SER A 101 -8.18 -10.96 -9.34
N LEU A 102 -7.80 -12.18 -9.70
CA LEU A 102 -8.45 -13.45 -9.42
C LEU A 102 -7.41 -14.45 -8.89
N VAL A 103 -7.85 -15.43 -8.10
CA VAL A 103 -6.95 -16.47 -7.58
C VAL A 103 -6.49 -17.40 -8.70
N GLU A 104 -7.37 -17.68 -9.66
CA GLU A 104 -7.10 -18.53 -10.83
C GLU A 104 -6.05 -17.94 -11.78
N GLU A 105 -5.76 -16.64 -11.65
CA GLU A 105 -4.70 -15.94 -12.40
C GLU A 105 -3.33 -15.96 -11.70
N ILE A 106 -3.27 -16.43 -10.44
CA ILE A 106 -2.03 -16.53 -9.67
C ILE A 106 -1.21 -17.72 -10.18
N GLU A 107 0.11 -17.52 -10.28
CA GLU A 107 1.02 -18.56 -10.72
C GLU A 107 0.94 -19.81 -9.81
N PRO A 108 0.87 -21.04 -10.37
CA PRO A 108 0.69 -22.27 -9.59
C PRO A 108 1.72 -22.47 -8.47
N GLU A 109 2.96 -22.01 -8.67
CA GLU A 109 4.03 -22.09 -7.69
C GLU A 109 3.76 -21.22 -6.46
N ILE A 110 3.12 -20.06 -6.65
CA ILE A 110 2.70 -19.18 -5.55
C ILE A 110 1.52 -19.80 -4.80
N ILE A 111 0.57 -20.38 -5.53
CA ILE A 111 -0.56 -21.13 -4.94
C ILE A 111 -0.05 -22.30 -4.10
N ALA A 112 0.89 -23.08 -4.64
CA ALA A 112 1.45 -24.25 -3.96
C ALA A 112 2.27 -23.90 -2.70
N ALA A 113 2.83 -22.67 -2.64
CA ALA A 113 3.57 -22.18 -1.49
C ALA A 113 2.67 -21.62 -0.38
N ALA A 114 1.38 -21.40 -0.63
CA ALA A 114 0.46 -20.81 0.32
C ALA A 114 -0.13 -21.88 1.25
N ASP A 115 -0.01 -21.68 2.57
CA ASP A 115 -0.69 -22.53 3.56
C ASP A 115 -2.21 -22.35 3.54
N ILE A 116 -2.67 -21.13 3.23
CA ILE A 116 -4.09 -20.76 3.21
C ILE A 116 -4.34 -19.83 2.01
N ILE A 117 -5.42 -20.10 1.29
CA ILE A 117 -5.94 -19.25 0.22
C ILE A 117 -7.34 -18.78 0.61
N ILE A 118 -7.53 -17.45 0.62
CA ILE A 118 -8.82 -16.83 0.91
C ILE A 118 -9.33 -16.20 -0.38
N ASP A 119 -10.38 -16.78 -0.96
CA ASP A 119 -10.93 -16.36 -2.24
C ASP A 119 -12.40 -15.91 -2.10
N TYR A 120 -12.66 -14.64 -2.38
CA TYR A 120 -14.01 -14.06 -2.46
C TYR A 120 -14.40 -13.71 -3.92
N GLY A 121 -13.62 -14.19 -4.89
CA GLY A 121 -13.72 -13.84 -6.30
C GLY A 121 -12.97 -12.56 -6.67
N LYS A 122 -13.40 -11.92 -7.76
CA LYS A 122 -12.70 -10.79 -8.38
C LYS A 122 -12.55 -9.59 -7.44
N ARG A 123 -11.33 -9.08 -7.32
CA ARG A 123 -11.04 -7.87 -6.52
C ARG A 123 -11.80 -6.64 -7.06
N LYS A 124 -12.49 -5.91 -6.15
CA LYS A 124 -13.31 -4.71 -6.45
C LYS A 124 -12.55 -3.66 -7.27
N TYR A 125 -11.33 -3.33 -6.86
CA TYR A 125 -10.49 -2.33 -7.52
C TYR A 125 -9.41 -2.98 -8.39
N SER A 126 -9.81 -3.46 -9.57
CA SER A 126 -8.91 -4.13 -10.52
C SER A 126 -8.59 -3.32 -11.78
N VAL A 127 -9.29 -2.20 -12.01
CA VAL A 127 -9.21 -1.37 -13.23
C VAL A 127 -9.04 0.12 -12.83
N PRO A 128 -8.23 0.91 -13.56
CA PRO A 128 -7.35 0.49 -14.66
C PRO A 128 -6.14 -0.32 -14.17
N ARG A 129 -5.80 -0.23 -12.88
CA ARG A 129 -4.66 -0.91 -12.26
C ARG A 129 -5.08 -1.78 -11.09
N THR A 130 -4.38 -2.89 -10.92
CA THR A 130 -4.66 -3.92 -9.89
C THR A 130 -3.83 -3.73 -8.61
N SER A 131 -2.78 -2.92 -8.67
CA SER A 131 -1.93 -2.54 -7.54
C SER A 131 -2.44 -1.25 -6.92
N THR A 132 -2.23 -1.02 -5.62
CA THR A 132 -2.68 0.19 -4.93
C THR A 132 -1.90 1.43 -5.38
N THR A 133 -2.56 2.59 -5.45
CA THR A 133 -1.90 3.89 -5.57
C THR A 133 -1.00 4.12 -4.35
N MET A 134 0.22 4.62 -4.55
CA MET A 134 1.16 4.85 -3.45
C MET A 134 1.69 6.28 -3.46
N ILE A 135 1.64 6.92 -2.29
CA ILE A 135 2.16 8.28 -2.07
C ILE A 135 3.19 8.23 -0.94
N ASN A 136 4.32 8.87 -1.16
CA ASN A 136 5.29 9.18 -0.13
C ASN A 136 4.95 10.52 0.51
N PHE A 137 4.42 10.47 1.72
CA PHE A 137 4.02 11.64 2.50
C PHE A 137 5.20 12.38 3.14
N LYS A 138 6.43 11.85 3.07
CA LYS A 138 7.64 12.59 3.47
C LYS A 138 7.90 13.78 2.54
N ASN A 139 7.62 13.61 1.24
CA ASN A 139 7.89 14.60 0.20
C ASN A 139 6.69 14.85 -0.73
N MET A 140 5.51 14.33 -0.37
CA MET A 140 4.28 14.32 -1.15
C MET A 140 4.40 13.73 -2.56
N GLU A 141 5.36 12.84 -2.80
CA GLU A 141 5.61 12.27 -4.11
C GLU A 141 4.67 11.10 -4.42
N LEU A 142 4.07 11.11 -5.62
CA LEU A 142 3.40 9.93 -6.16
C LEU A 142 4.45 8.89 -6.55
N ILE A 143 4.48 7.76 -5.84
CA ILE A 143 5.40 6.65 -6.08
C ILE A 143 4.82 5.66 -7.08
N ARG A 144 3.50 5.43 -7.04
CA ARG A 144 2.85 4.46 -7.93
C ARG A 144 1.44 4.86 -8.34
N PHE A 145 1.18 4.82 -9.64
CA PHE A 145 -0.17 4.81 -10.20
C PHE A 145 -0.84 3.47 -9.87
N GLY A 146 -2.06 3.50 -9.32
CA GLY A 146 -2.75 2.29 -8.92
C GLY A 146 -4.27 2.40 -8.88
N ALA A 147 -4.89 1.56 -8.08
CA ALA A 147 -6.32 1.57 -7.82
C ALA A 147 -6.78 2.97 -7.38
N CYS A 148 -7.92 3.41 -7.94
CA CYS A 148 -8.57 4.68 -7.63
C CYS A 148 -7.70 5.93 -7.83
N TYR A 149 -6.64 5.84 -8.65
CA TYR A 149 -5.69 6.95 -8.83
C TYR A 149 -6.36 8.24 -9.33
N ASP A 150 -7.35 8.13 -10.21
CA ASP A 150 -8.16 9.24 -10.71
C ASP A 150 -8.84 10.01 -9.57
N VAL A 151 -9.44 9.30 -8.62
CA VAL A 151 -10.09 9.90 -7.45
C VAL A 151 -9.06 10.49 -6.49
N VAL A 152 -7.94 9.79 -6.26
CA VAL A 152 -6.83 10.28 -5.43
C VAL A 152 -6.30 11.59 -6.01
N LYS A 153 -5.96 11.63 -7.30
CA LYS A 153 -5.45 12.81 -7.99
C LYS A 153 -6.42 13.98 -7.90
N TYR A 154 -7.70 13.76 -8.22
CA TYR A 154 -8.73 14.81 -8.12
C TYR A 154 -8.83 15.36 -6.70
N THR A 155 -8.90 14.48 -5.70
CA THR A 155 -9.05 14.86 -4.28
C THR A 155 -7.86 15.69 -3.80
N MET A 156 -6.65 15.26 -4.13
CA MET A 156 -5.41 15.92 -3.73
C MET A 156 -5.28 17.32 -4.35
N GLN A 157 -5.65 17.46 -5.63
CA GLN A 157 -5.68 18.77 -6.28
C GLN A 157 -6.78 19.66 -5.68
N ARG A 158 -8.00 19.14 -5.55
CA ARG A 158 -9.19 19.91 -5.17
C ARG A 158 -9.14 20.44 -3.73
N TYR A 159 -8.62 19.65 -2.79
CA TYR A 159 -8.66 19.97 -1.36
C TYR A 159 -7.31 20.44 -0.80
N TYR A 160 -6.20 20.09 -1.45
CA TYR A 160 -4.86 20.40 -0.94
C TYR A 160 -3.96 21.13 -1.93
N GLY A 161 -4.43 21.38 -3.16
CA GLY A 161 -3.66 22.07 -4.21
C GLY A 161 -2.44 21.28 -4.70
N ILE A 162 -2.43 19.96 -4.48
CA ILE A 162 -1.31 19.09 -4.88
C ILE A 162 -1.61 18.50 -6.25
N GLU A 163 -0.72 18.77 -7.21
CA GLU A 163 -0.84 18.26 -8.57
C GLU A 163 -0.01 16.99 -8.75
N TYR A 164 -0.65 15.96 -9.32
CA TYR A 164 -0.01 14.72 -9.72
C TYR A 164 -0.12 14.51 -11.23
N PRO A 165 0.87 13.82 -11.85
CA PRO A 165 0.90 13.63 -13.30
C PRO A 165 -0.25 12.77 -13.82
N GLU A 166 -0.47 12.74 -15.12
CA GLU A 166 -1.36 11.75 -15.72
C GLU A 166 -0.77 10.35 -15.63
N ASP A 167 -1.64 9.35 -15.46
CA ASP A 167 -1.25 7.94 -15.59
C ASP A 167 -1.03 7.63 -17.09
N PRO A 168 0.19 7.25 -17.53
CA PRO A 168 0.46 6.96 -18.93
C PRO A 168 -0.15 5.63 -19.40
N GLY A 169 -0.81 4.89 -18.51
CA GLY A 169 -1.45 3.61 -18.80
C GLY A 169 -0.51 2.41 -18.65
N LYS A 170 -1.11 1.22 -18.62
CA LYS A 170 -0.38 -0.05 -18.42
C LYS A 170 0.56 -0.41 -19.56
N GLU A 171 0.27 0.02 -20.78
CA GLU A 171 1.11 -0.27 -21.95
C GLU A 171 2.45 0.49 -21.87
N ALA A 172 2.42 1.76 -21.47
CA ALA A 172 3.61 2.58 -21.32
C ALA A 172 4.35 2.35 -19.99
N LEU A 173 3.61 2.05 -18.91
CA LEU A 173 4.16 1.82 -17.58
C LEU A 173 3.40 0.70 -16.87
N PHE A 174 3.81 -0.55 -17.10
CA PHE A 174 3.10 -1.73 -16.63
C PHE A 174 2.91 -1.76 -15.10
N SER A 175 4.00 -1.58 -14.36
CA SER A 175 3.97 -1.65 -12.89
C SER A 175 3.28 -0.45 -12.23
N GLY A 176 3.21 0.68 -12.94
CA GLY A 176 2.78 1.97 -12.41
C GLY A 176 3.79 2.65 -11.49
N HIS A 177 4.90 1.99 -11.11
CA HIS A 177 5.93 2.62 -10.27
C HIS A 177 6.66 3.71 -11.04
N ARG A 178 6.92 4.83 -10.38
CA ARG A 178 7.65 5.98 -10.92
C ARG A 178 9.10 5.97 -10.44
N GLY A 179 9.95 6.74 -11.12
CA GLY A 179 11.36 6.91 -10.74
C GLY A 179 12.24 5.70 -11.06
N GLU A 180 13.33 5.52 -10.31
CA GLU A 180 14.31 4.46 -10.52
C GLU A 180 13.71 3.05 -10.45
N GLN A 181 12.60 2.89 -9.72
CA GLN A 181 11.87 1.62 -9.60
C GLN A 181 10.89 1.36 -10.76
N ALA A 182 10.84 2.25 -11.77
CA ALA A 182 10.01 2.04 -12.94
C ALA A 182 10.48 0.80 -13.72
N ASN A 183 9.65 -0.24 -13.73
CA ASN A 183 9.85 -1.49 -14.48
C ASN A 183 11.12 -2.29 -14.09
N GLN A 184 11.65 -2.08 -12.88
CA GLN A 184 12.64 -2.99 -12.33
C GLN A 184 11.94 -4.22 -11.75
N TYR A 185 12.42 -5.41 -12.14
CA TYR A 185 11.93 -6.71 -11.71
C TYR A 185 13.09 -7.59 -11.28
#